data_AF-T1C7K7-F1
#
_entry.id   AF-T1C7K7-F1
#
_cell.length_a   1.000
_cell.length_b   1.000
_cell.length_c   1.000
_cell.angle_alpha   90.00
_cell.angle_beta   90.00
_cell.angle_gamma   90.00
#
_symmetry.space_group_name_H-M   'P 1'
#
loop_
_entity.id
_entity.type
_entity.pdbx_description
1 polymer ?
#
loop_
_entity_poly.entity_id
_entity_poly.type
_entity_poly.pdbx_seq_one_letter_code
_entity_poly.pdbx_strand_id
1 'polypeptide(L)'
;MEVFLWSEEAISNLVKCRIVNSYFGEALVHLSTTQSEGVRRSVDFANLGAEELGSVYEALLELYPEIEVDTASFKLLSSSGNERKTSGSYYTPSELVASLLESALDPVLERAAKEKDPESAILALKVFDPACGSGHFLIAAAHRIAQKLAQVRTGEPEASPSEVRHALREVVAKCCYGVDINPMAVELAKVSLWMEAMEAGKP
;
A
#
# COMPACT_ATOMS: atom_id res chain seq x y z
N MET A 1 12.94 10.96 10.62
CA MET A 1 12.51 11.03 9.21
C MET A 1 11.12 11.62 9.26
N GLU A 2 10.92 12.81 8.72
CA GLU A 2 9.61 13.43 8.67
C GLU A 2 8.78 12.71 7.61
N VAL A 3 7.53 12.35 7.93
CA VAL A 3 6.61 11.66 7.00
C VAL A 3 6.10 12.69 6.01
N PHE A 4 6.35 12.51 4.71
CA PHE A 4 5.99 13.52 3.71
C PHE A 4 4.50 13.85 3.72
N LEU A 5 3.63 12.84 3.94
CA LEU A 5 2.16 12.98 3.95
C LEU A 5 1.65 14.07 4.91
N TRP A 6 2.37 14.33 6.01
CA TRP A 6 2.00 15.30 7.03
C TRP A 6 2.94 16.51 7.08
N SER A 7 3.89 16.61 6.14
CA SER A 7 4.82 17.72 6.05
C SER A 7 4.12 19.02 5.64
N GLU A 8 4.61 20.17 6.11
CA GLU A 8 4.09 21.47 5.68
C GLU A 8 4.09 21.64 4.16
N GLU A 9 5.04 21.02 3.45
CA GLU A 9 5.11 21.02 2.00
C GLU A 9 3.86 20.35 1.39
N ALA A 10 3.54 19.13 1.84
CA ALA A 10 2.41 18.36 1.33
C ALA A 10 1.05 19.00 1.62
N ILE A 11 0.90 19.68 2.77
CA ILE A 11 -0.36 20.31 3.17
C ILE A 11 -0.36 21.84 3.08
N SER A 12 0.63 22.43 2.42
CA SER A 12 0.85 23.89 2.36
C SER A 12 -0.38 24.67 1.91
N ASN A 13 -1.12 24.13 0.93
CA ASN A 13 -2.34 24.71 0.40
C ASN A 13 -3.56 24.56 1.33
N LEU A 14 -3.52 23.61 2.27
CA LEU A 14 -4.61 23.32 3.22
C LEU A 14 -4.42 24.04 4.55
N VAL A 15 -3.19 24.15 5.06
CA VAL A 15 -2.87 24.71 6.39
C VAL A 15 -3.40 26.13 6.58
N LYS A 16 -3.42 26.92 5.50
CA LYS A 16 -3.88 28.32 5.53
C LYS A 16 -5.38 28.47 5.23
N CYS A 17 -6.05 27.39 4.81
CA CYS A 17 -7.45 27.43 4.46
C CYS A 17 -8.35 27.40 5.69
N ARG A 18 -9.49 28.10 5.60
CA ARG A 18 -10.57 28.02 6.58
C ARG A 18 -11.83 27.56 5.87
N ILE A 19 -12.52 26.61 6.47
CA ILE A 19 -13.79 26.07 5.98
C ILE A 19 -14.85 26.22 7.07
N VAL A 20 -16.08 26.54 6.70
CA VAL A 20 -17.19 26.60 7.66
C VAL A 20 -17.66 25.18 8.01
N ASN A 21 -18.16 25.00 9.23
CA ASN A 21 -18.56 23.69 9.76
C ASN A 21 -19.60 22.96 8.90
N SER A 22 -20.45 23.70 8.17
CA SER A 22 -21.43 23.11 7.25
C SER A 22 -20.76 22.34 6.11
N TYR A 23 -19.79 22.97 5.42
CA TYR A 23 -19.05 22.31 4.33
C TYR A 23 -18.12 21.22 4.86
N PHE A 24 -17.51 21.41 6.04
CA PHE A 24 -16.71 20.37 6.66
C PHE A 24 -17.55 19.13 7.02
N GLY A 25 -18.75 19.34 7.57
CA GLY A 25 -19.70 18.27 7.86
C GLY A 25 -20.14 17.52 6.61
N GLU A 26 -20.42 18.24 5.52
CA GLU A 26 -20.74 17.65 4.23
C GLU A 26 -19.58 16.80 3.68
N ALA A 27 -18.35 17.30 3.74
CA ALA A 27 -17.17 16.56 3.33
C ALA A 27 -16.98 15.27 4.15
N LEU A 28 -17.11 15.33 5.48
CA LEU A 28 -17.05 14.14 6.35
C LEU A 28 -18.10 13.11 5.98
N VAL A 29 -19.30 13.56 5.65
CA VAL A 29 -20.41 12.71 5.23
C VAL A 29 -20.10 12.01 3.90
N HIS A 30 -19.49 12.70 2.93
CA HIS A 30 -19.02 12.09 1.67
C HIS A 30 -17.85 11.12 1.85
N LEU A 31 -16.94 11.40 2.79
CA LEU A 31 -15.81 10.51 3.09
C LEU A 31 -16.25 9.26 3.87
N SER A 32 -17.23 9.38 4.76
CA SER A 32 -17.65 8.30 5.65
C SER A 32 -18.77 7.42 5.10
N THR A 33 -19.39 7.80 3.98
CA THR A 33 -20.52 7.04 3.43
C THR A 33 -20.45 6.86 1.92
N THR A 34 -20.91 5.70 1.46
CA THR A 34 -21.11 5.40 0.04
C THR A 34 -22.57 5.06 -0.23
N GLN A 35 -22.99 5.14 -1.49
CA GLN A 35 -24.34 4.80 -1.92
C GLN A 35 -24.30 3.62 -2.89
N SER A 36 -24.97 2.53 -2.51
CA SER A 36 -25.09 1.32 -3.34
C SER A 36 -26.55 0.92 -3.38
N GLU A 37 -27.09 0.72 -4.58
CA GLU A 37 -28.49 0.30 -4.79
C GLU A 37 -29.51 1.23 -4.09
N GLY A 38 -29.22 2.53 -4.06
CA GLY A 38 -30.06 3.52 -3.39
C GLY A 38 -29.97 3.55 -1.86
N VAL A 39 -29.20 2.63 -1.26
CA VAL A 39 -28.97 2.57 0.19
C VAL A 39 -27.65 3.22 0.55
N ARG A 40 -27.69 4.11 1.56
CA ARG A 40 -26.50 4.72 2.14
C ARG A 40 -25.83 3.73 3.10
N ARG A 41 -24.54 3.48 2.92
CA ARG A 41 -23.74 2.60 3.78
C ARG A 41 -22.53 3.36 4.32
N SER A 42 -22.11 3.02 5.53
CA SER A 42 -20.84 3.52 6.09
C SER A 42 -19.67 2.90 5.33
N VAL A 43 -18.61 3.67 5.13
CA VAL A 43 -17.32 3.15 4.66
C VAL A 43 -16.64 2.44 5.84
N ASP A 44 -16.15 1.23 5.62
CA ASP A 44 -15.46 0.43 6.64
C ASP A 44 -13.95 0.65 6.53
N PHE A 45 -13.48 1.76 7.11
CA PHE A 45 -12.04 2.06 7.16
C PHE A 45 -11.25 1.10 8.04
N ALA A 46 -11.91 0.37 8.95
CA ALA A 46 -11.23 -0.56 9.86
C ALA A 46 -10.74 -1.82 9.13
N ASN A 47 -11.44 -2.21 8.07
CA ASN A 47 -11.10 -3.36 7.23
C ASN A 47 -10.58 -2.95 5.85
N LEU A 48 -10.19 -1.68 5.66
CA LEU A 48 -9.53 -1.25 4.44
C LEU A 48 -8.13 -1.89 4.39
N GLY A 49 -7.83 -2.66 3.35
CA GLY A 49 -6.54 -3.29 3.14
C GLY A 49 -5.60 -2.45 2.30
N ALA A 50 -4.36 -2.92 2.16
CA ALA A 50 -3.37 -2.27 1.31
C ALA A 50 -3.76 -2.29 -0.18
N GLU A 51 -4.48 -3.33 -0.62
CA GLU A 51 -4.93 -3.45 -2.01
C GLU A 51 -5.96 -2.37 -2.35
N GLU A 52 -6.97 -2.17 -1.50
CA GLU A 52 -7.98 -1.13 -1.70
C GLU A 52 -7.33 0.26 -1.68
N LEU A 53 -6.42 0.52 -0.73
CA LEU A 53 -5.71 1.80 -0.64
C LEU A 53 -4.87 2.07 -1.90
N GLY A 54 -4.17 1.05 -2.40
CA GLY A 54 -3.43 1.10 -3.66
C GLY A 54 -4.35 1.40 -4.85
N SER A 55 -5.50 0.73 -4.94
CA SER A 55 -6.46 0.94 -6.03
C SER A 55 -7.04 2.35 -6.06
N VAL A 56 -7.33 2.93 -4.90
CA VAL A 56 -7.82 4.31 -4.78
C VAL A 56 -6.76 5.29 -5.26
N TYR A 57 -5.51 5.10 -4.84
CA TYR A 57 -4.42 5.96 -5.29
C TYR A 57 -4.22 5.92 -6.81
N GLU A 58 -4.18 4.73 -7.41
CA GLU A 58 -4.05 4.59 -8.87
C GLU A 58 -5.22 5.23 -9.60
N ALA A 59 -6.46 5.04 -9.12
CA ALA A 59 -7.63 5.69 -9.71
C ALA A 59 -7.54 7.23 -9.63
N LEU A 60 -6.97 7.78 -8.56
CA LEU A 60 -6.77 9.22 -8.40
C LEU A 60 -5.68 9.77 -9.33
N LEU A 61 -4.66 8.99 -9.70
CA LEU A 61 -3.63 9.43 -10.63
C LEU A 61 -4.18 9.71 -12.03
N GLU A 62 -5.30 9.10 -12.40
CA GLU A 62 -5.97 9.34 -13.68
C GLU A 62 -6.82 10.62 -13.71
N LEU A 63 -6.97 11.29 -12.56
CA LEU A 63 -7.81 12.47 -12.39
C LEU A 63 -6.95 13.73 -12.21
N TYR A 64 -7.27 14.78 -12.97
CA TYR A 64 -6.70 16.11 -12.76
C TYR A 64 -7.79 17.10 -12.34
N PRO A 65 -7.49 17.97 -11.36
CA PRO A 65 -8.42 18.99 -10.92
C PRO A 65 -8.44 20.16 -11.92
N GLU A 66 -9.64 20.50 -12.39
CA GLU A 66 -9.94 21.76 -13.06
C GLU A 66 -10.59 22.69 -12.03
N ILE A 67 -9.93 23.83 -11.77
CA ILE A 67 -10.36 24.82 -10.78
C ILE A 67 -10.65 26.13 -11.50
N GLU A 68 -11.89 26.60 -11.44
CA GLU A 68 -12.27 27.92 -11.92
C GLU A 68 -12.58 28.83 -10.73
N VAL A 69 -11.64 29.74 -10.44
CA VAL A 69 -11.69 30.58 -9.23
C VAL A 69 -12.85 31.57 -9.28
N ASP A 70 -13.14 32.13 -10.46
CA ASP A 70 -14.17 33.16 -10.64
C ASP A 70 -15.59 32.62 -10.39
N THR A 71 -15.83 31.36 -10.75
CA THR A 71 -17.13 30.68 -10.53
C THR A 71 -17.14 29.81 -9.29
N ALA A 72 -16.02 29.73 -8.57
CA ALA A 72 -15.78 28.79 -7.47
C ALA A 72 -16.14 27.34 -7.84
N SER A 73 -15.82 26.93 -9.07
CA SER A 73 -16.12 25.58 -9.55
C SER A 73 -14.88 24.68 -9.48
N PHE A 74 -15.13 23.42 -9.14
CA PHE A 74 -14.14 22.35 -9.07
C PHE A 74 -14.67 21.14 -9.82
N LYS A 75 -13.87 20.60 -10.73
CA LYS A 75 -14.16 19.34 -11.44
C LYS A 75 -12.93 18.46 -11.45
N LEU A 76 -13.15 17.15 -11.36
CA LEU A 76 -12.13 16.16 -11.67
C LEU A 76 -12.38 15.71 -13.10
N LEU A 77 -11.39 15.92 -13.96
CA LEU A 77 -11.43 15.47 -15.34
C LEU A 77 -10.55 14.22 -15.46
N SER A 78 -10.99 13.26 -16.28
CA SER A 78 -10.16 12.14 -16.70
C SER A 78 -9.54 12.45 -18.06
N SER A 79 -8.29 12.05 -18.26
CA SER A 79 -7.66 12.22 -19.57
C SER A 79 -8.27 11.19 -20.51
N SER A 80 -9.22 11.62 -21.36
CA SER A 80 -9.76 10.77 -22.41
C SER A 80 -8.73 10.63 -23.53
N GLY A 81 -7.81 9.68 -23.36
CA GLY A 81 -6.88 9.22 -24.38
C GLY A 81 -5.47 9.80 -24.30
N ASN A 82 -4.49 8.90 -24.43
CA ASN A 82 -3.06 9.13 -24.71
C ASN A 82 -2.10 9.66 -23.63
N GLU A 83 -2.53 10.13 -22.45
CA GLU A 83 -1.58 10.38 -21.33
C GLU A 83 -1.18 9.12 -20.55
N ARG A 84 -1.63 7.94 -21.01
CA ARG A 84 -1.14 6.61 -20.63
C ARG A 84 0.40 6.44 -20.72
N LYS A 85 1.14 7.37 -21.32
CA LYS A 85 2.58 7.22 -21.62
C LYS A 85 3.52 8.08 -20.78
N THR A 86 3.03 8.97 -19.93
CA THR A 86 3.89 9.97 -19.25
C THR A 86 4.05 9.76 -17.74
N SER A 87 3.11 9.15 -17.03
CA SER A 87 3.26 8.88 -15.58
C SER A 87 3.89 7.52 -15.25
N GLY A 88 3.81 6.53 -16.15
CA GLY A 88 4.38 5.20 -15.93
C GLY A 88 3.68 4.36 -14.85
N SER A 89 2.62 4.89 -14.22
CA SER A 89 1.86 4.22 -13.16
C SER A 89 0.90 3.21 -13.77
N TYR A 90 1.34 1.95 -13.87
CA TYR A 90 0.50 0.83 -14.25
C TYR A 90 0.44 -0.15 -13.08
N TYR A 91 -0.78 -0.39 -12.59
CA TYR A 91 -1.04 -1.52 -11.71
C TYR A 91 -0.58 -2.82 -12.38
N THR A 92 0.24 -3.60 -11.68
CA THR A 92 0.63 -4.93 -12.17
C THR A 92 -0.41 -5.94 -11.70
N PRO A 93 -1.11 -6.64 -12.62
CA PRO A 93 -2.06 -7.68 -12.26
C PRO A 93 -1.46 -8.69 -11.28
N SER A 94 -2.22 -9.06 -10.25
CA SER A 94 -1.77 -9.93 -9.16
C SER A 94 -1.27 -11.29 -9.66
N GLU A 95 -1.79 -11.77 -10.79
CA GLU A 95 -1.33 -13.01 -11.44
C GLU A 95 0.09 -12.89 -12.00
N LEU A 96 0.44 -11.72 -12.55
CA LEU A 96 1.79 -11.47 -13.05
C LEU A 96 2.78 -11.34 -11.88
N VAL A 97 2.36 -10.65 -10.81
CA VAL A 97 3.13 -10.57 -9.57
C VAL A 97 3.39 -11.96 -9.01
N ALA A 98 2.34 -12.79 -8.90
CA ALA A 98 2.45 -14.15 -8.39
C ALA A 98 3.38 -15.01 -9.24
N SER A 99 3.26 -14.96 -10.56
CA SER A 99 4.12 -15.71 -11.48
C SER A 99 5.59 -15.30 -11.39
N LEU A 100 5.86 -13.99 -11.25
CA LEU A 100 7.22 -13.52 -11.05
C LEU A 100 7.80 -14.01 -9.72
N LEU A 101 7.05 -13.91 -8.63
CA LEU A 101 7.51 -14.35 -7.31
C LEU A 101 7.71 -15.87 -7.25
N GLU A 102 6.85 -16.64 -7.90
CA GLU A 102 6.99 -18.09 -8.02
C GLU A 102 8.30 -18.50 -8.72
N SER A 103 8.68 -17.77 -9.77
CA SER A 103 9.90 -18.07 -10.52
C SER A 103 11.18 -17.49 -9.89
N ALA A 104 11.09 -16.34 -9.21
CA ALA A 104 12.25 -15.59 -8.72
C ALA A 104 12.49 -15.71 -7.21
N LEU A 105 11.43 -15.66 -6.39
CA LEU A 105 11.53 -15.62 -4.92
C LEU A 105 11.44 -17.02 -4.31
N ASP A 106 10.47 -17.83 -4.72
CA ASP A 106 10.22 -19.14 -4.11
C ASP A 106 11.47 -20.06 -4.16
N PRO A 107 12.24 -20.17 -5.26
CA PRO A 107 13.44 -21.00 -5.27
C PRO A 107 14.54 -20.54 -4.30
N VAL A 108 14.60 -19.24 -4.00
CA VAL A 108 15.56 -18.67 -3.05
C VAL A 108 15.10 -18.95 -1.62
N LEU A 109 13.80 -18.82 -1.34
CA LEU A 109 13.21 -19.19 -0.05
C LEU A 109 13.41 -20.67 0.26
N GLU A 110 13.20 -21.56 -0.72
CA GLU A 110 13.41 -23.00 -0.53
C GLU A 110 14.87 -23.37 -0.26
N ARG A 111 15.83 -22.59 -0.77
CA ARG A 111 17.26 -22.77 -0.42
C ARG A 111 17.53 -22.29 0.99
N ALA A 112 17.07 -21.09 1.34
CA ALA A 112 17.24 -20.53 2.69
C ALA A 112 16.63 -21.44 3.77
N ALA A 113 15.46 -22.04 3.49
CA ALA A 113 14.78 -22.95 4.40
C ALA A 113 15.56 -24.26 4.70
N LYS A 114 16.57 -24.60 3.89
CA LYS A 114 17.39 -25.81 4.03
C LYS A 114 18.76 -25.54 4.66
N GLU A 115 19.06 -24.29 4.98
CA GLU A 115 20.30 -23.92 5.67
C GLU A 115 20.33 -24.46 7.10
N LYS A 116 21.52 -24.46 7.71
CA LYS A 116 21.67 -24.91 9.11
C LYS A 116 20.87 -24.07 10.10
N ASP A 117 20.69 -22.78 9.78
CA ASP A 117 19.86 -21.84 10.53
C ASP A 117 18.86 -21.17 9.56
N PRO A 118 17.71 -21.84 9.29
CA PRO A 118 16.74 -21.40 8.29
C PRO A 118 16.12 -20.03 8.61
N GLU A 119 15.85 -19.74 9.89
CA GLU A 119 15.23 -18.49 10.32
C GLU A 119 16.13 -17.29 10.00
N SER A 120 17.40 -17.36 10.41
CA SER A 120 18.36 -16.31 10.10
C SER A 120 18.60 -16.18 8.59
N ALA A 121 18.64 -17.29 7.86
CA ALA A 121 18.82 -17.28 6.41
C ALA A 121 17.65 -16.59 5.68
N ILE A 122 16.41 -16.88 6.08
CA ILE A 122 15.21 -16.25 5.50
C ILE A 122 15.18 -14.75 5.82
N LEU A 123 15.46 -14.36 7.07
CA LEU A 123 15.49 -12.96 7.48
C LEU A 123 16.67 -12.16 6.89
N ALA A 124 17.67 -12.84 6.33
CA ALA A 124 18.78 -12.21 5.62
C ALA A 124 18.46 -11.88 4.16
N LEU A 125 17.37 -12.43 3.59
CA LEU A 125 16.97 -12.15 2.21
C LEU A 125 16.63 -10.66 2.02
N LYS A 126 16.94 -10.15 0.83
CA LYS A 126 16.71 -8.75 0.45
C LYS A 126 15.89 -8.73 -0.84
N VAL A 127 14.67 -8.23 -0.74
CA VAL A 127 13.79 -7.94 -1.88
C VAL A 127 13.85 -6.45 -2.14
N PHE A 128 14.21 -6.08 -3.36
CA PHE A 128 14.34 -4.70 -3.78
C PHE A 128 13.45 -4.43 -4.99
N ASP A 129 12.61 -3.40 -4.89
CA ASP A 129 11.78 -2.90 -5.98
C ASP A 129 12.19 -1.46 -6.35
N PRO A 130 12.79 -1.22 -7.53
CA PRO A 130 13.30 0.09 -7.94
C PRO A 130 12.22 1.07 -8.42
N ALA A 131 10.96 0.63 -8.56
CA ALA A 131 9.83 1.45 -8.97
C ALA A 131 8.56 0.94 -8.25
N CYS A 132 8.58 1.03 -6.93
CA CYS A 132 7.67 0.26 -6.09
C CYS A 132 6.22 0.71 -6.14
N GLY A 133 5.94 1.91 -6.64
CA GLY A 133 4.59 2.48 -6.64
C GLY A 133 3.99 2.43 -5.24
N SER A 134 2.76 1.93 -5.14
CA SER A 134 2.02 1.69 -3.88
C SER A 134 2.53 0.51 -3.04
N GLY A 135 3.61 -0.18 -3.46
CA GLY A 135 4.26 -1.25 -2.73
C GLY A 135 3.68 -2.65 -2.97
N HIS A 136 2.82 -2.84 -3.98
CA HIS A 136 2.08 -4.08 -4.20
C HIS A 136 2.98 -5.32 -4.36
N PHE A 137 4.08 -5.20 -5.11
CA PHE A 137 5.10 -6.26 -5.22
C PHE A 137 5.78 -6.58 -3.89
N LEU A 138 6.16 -5.53 -3.15
CA LEU A 138 6.83 -5.68 -1.85
C LEU A 138 5.93 -6.37 -0.84
N ILE A 139 4.64 -6.06 -0.83
CA ILE A 139 3.64 -6.68 0.05
C ILE A 139 3.48 -8.16 -0.30
N ALA A 140 3.30 -8.48 -1.58
CA ALA A 140 3.17 -9.86 -2.03
C ALA A 140 4.43 -10.70 -1.71
N ALA A 141 5.62 -10.12 -1.91
CA ALA A 141 6.88 -10.76 -1.52
C ALA A 141 6.99 -10.94 0.00
N ALA A 142 6.63 -9.91 0.78
CA ALA A 142 6.68 -9.95 2.23
C ALA A 142 5.78 -11.06 2.80
N HIS A 143 4.56 -11.21 2.27
CA HIS A 143 3.65 -12.29 2.65
C HIS A 143 4.24 -13.68 2.40
N ARG A 144 4.85 -13.91 1.23
CA ARG A 144 5.50 -15.20 0.91
C ARG A 144 6.65 -15.52 1.86
N ILE A 145 7.52 -14.54 2.12
CA ILE A 145 8.64 -14.71 3.05
C ILE A 145 8.10 -14.96 4.47
N ALA A 146 7.07 -14.22 4.89
CA ALA A 146 6.46 -14.34 6.22
C ALA A 146 5.80 -15.71 6.44
N GLN A 147 5.07 -16.22 5.44
CA GLN A 147 4.50 -17.56 5.47
C GLN A 147 5.59 -18.62 5.63
N LYS A 148 6.67 -18.54 4.85
CA LYS A 148 7.79 -19.49 4.95
C LYS A 148 8.51 -19.39 6.29
N LEU A 149 8.74 -18.17 6.79
CA LEU A 149 9.34 -17.93 8.10
C LEU A 149 8.48 -18.51 9.23
N ALA A 150 7.16 -18.32 9.17
CA ALA A 150 6.22 -18.87 10.13
C ALA A 150 6.25 -20.41 10.10
N GLN A 151 6.20 -21.03 8.91
CA GLN A 151 6.33 -22.49 8.75
C GLN A 151 7.62 -23.05 9.38
N VAL A 152 8.74 -22.36 9.17
CA VAL A 152 10.03 -22.75 9.76
C VAL A 152 10.01 -22.67 11.29
N ARG A 153 9.40 -21.62 11.86
CA ARG A 153 9.34 -21.40 13.31
C ARG A 153 8.41 -22.38 14.01
N THR A 154 7.27 -22.69 13.41
CA THR A 154 6.26 -23.60 13.99
C THR A 154 6.57 -25.06 13.72
N GLY A 155 7.27 -25.34 12.61
CA GLY A 155 7.42 -26.70 12.08
C GLY A 155 6.14 -27.24 11.43
N GLU A 156 5.11 -26.41 11.26
CA GLU A 156 3.82 -26.77 10.66
C GLU A 156 3.75 -26.32 9.19
N PRO A 157 3.16 -27.13 8.29
CA PRO A 157 2.97 -26.73 6.89
C PRO A 157 2.10 -25.48 6.72
N GLU A 158 1.19 -25.23 7.66
CA GLU A 158 0.21 -24.15 7.60
C GLU A 158 0.16 -23.44 8.95
N ALA A 159 0.98 -22.40 9.09
CA ALA A 159 1.05 -21.60 10.31
C ALA A 159 -0.22 -20.76 10.52
N SER A 160 -0.53 -20.45 11.78
CA SER A 160 -1.70 -19.65 12.12
C SER A 160 -1.59 -18.21 11.57
N PRO A 161 -2.71 -17.51 11.32
CA PRO A 161 -2.68 -16.12 10.90
C PRO A 161 -1.92 -15.18 11.85
N SER A 162 -1.87 -15.51 13.15
CA SER A 162 -1.12 -14.71 14.13
C SER A 162 0.39 -14.85 13.96
N GLU A 163 0.86 -16.07 13.66
CA GLU A 163 2.29 -16.33 13.45
C GLU A 163 2.77 -15.72 12.14
N VAL A 164 1.96 -15.80 11.08
CA VAL A 164 2.25 -15.14 9.81
C VAL A 164 2.32 -13.62 9.99
N ARG A 165 1.38 -13.00 10.69
CA ARG A 165 1.43 -11.55 10.99
C ARG A 165 2.68 -11.17 11.78
N HIS A 166 3.05 -11.98 12.78
CA HIS A 166 4.26 -11.72 13.56
C HIS A 166 5.53 -11.80 12.69
N ALA A 167 5.62 -12.83 11.84
CA ALA A 167 6.70 -12.98 10.87
C ALA A 167 6.73 -11.81 9.87
N LEU A 168 5.57 -11.39 9.38
CA LEU A 168 5.42 -10.31 8.40
C LEU A 168 6.00 -9.00 8.89
N ARG A 169 5.77 -8.66 10.16
CA ARG A 169 6.37 -7.48 10.80
C ARG A 169 7.89 -7.47 10.73
N GLU A 170 8.53 -8.61 10.97
CA GLU A 170 9.99 -8.71 10.88
C GLU A 170 10.49 -8.69 9.44
N VAL A 171 9.79 -9.35 8.54
CA VAL A 171 10.10 -9.39 7.11
C VAL A 171 10.02 -8.01 6.50
N VAL A 172 8.96 -7.24 6.77
CA VAL A 172 8.84 -5.86 6.29
C VAL A 172 10.02 -5.01 6.77
N ALA A 173 10.43 -5.17 8.04
CA ALA A 173 11.52 -4.39 8.61
C ALA A 173 12.92 -4.81 8.10
N LYS A 174 13.13 -6.09 7.78
CA LYS A 174 14.46 -6.65 7.50
C LYS A 174 14.69 -7.01 6.04
N CYS A 175 13.65 -7.27 5.26
CA CYS A 175 13.77 -7.88 3.94
C CYS A 175 13.28 -6.98 2.80
N CYS A 176 12.38 -6.03 3.06
CA CYS A 176 11.72 -5.25 2.01
C CYS A 176 12.37 -3.88 1.80
N TYR A 177 12.70 -3.56 0.54
CA TYR A 177 13.31 -2.29 0.16
C TYR A 177 12.66 -1.78 -1.13
N GLY A 178 12.26 -0.51 -1.16
CA GLY A 178 11.58 0.10 -2.29
C GLY A 178 12.11 1.49 -2.59
N VAL A 179 12.12 1.87 -3.86
CA VAL A 179 12.35 3.23 -4.34
C VAL A 179 11.25 3.58 -5.34
N ASP A 180 10.80 4.83 -5.31
CA ASP A 180 9.94 5.40 -6.33
C ASP A 180 10.31 6.87 -6.56
N ILE A 181 10.11 7.35 -7.78
CA ILE A 181 10.35 8.76 -8.14
C ILE A 181 9.27 9.67 -7.54
N ASN A 182 8.06 9.17 -7.33
CA ASN A 182 6.95 9.91 -6.76
C ASN A 182 6.96 9.78 -5.22
N PRO A 183 7.20 10.87 -4.46
CA PRO A 183 7.21 10.82 -3.00
C PRO A 183 5.90 10.32 -2.39
N MET A 184 4.76 10.58 -3.04
CA MET A 184 3.46 10.10 -2.57
C MET A 184 3.34 8.58 -2.70
N ALA A 185 3.86 7.99 -3.78
CA ALA A 185 3.91 6.55 -3.96
C ALA A 185 4.75 5.89 -2.85
N VAL A 186 5.90 6.48 -2.51
CA VAL A 186 6.74 6.01 -1.40
C VAL A 186 6.00 6.05 -0.06
N GLU A 187 5.26 7.12 0.23
CA GLU A 187 4.46 7.19 1.46
C GLU A 187 3.32 6.17 1.47
N LEU A 188 2.67 5.97 0.33
CA LEU A 188 1.64 4.96 0.18
C LEU A 188 2.19 3.55 0.41
N ALA A 189 3.33 3.21 -0.18
CA ALA A 189 3.99 1.93 0.04
C ALA A 189 4.31 1.69 1.53
N LYS A 190 4.78 2.72 2.24
CA LYS A 190 5.04 2.63 3.69
C LYS A 190 3.75 2.36 4.47
N VAL A 191 2.67 3.09 4.17
CA VAL A 191 1.37 2.91 4.85
C VAL A 191 0.80 1.52 4.56
N SER A 192 0.83 1.09 3.30
CA SER A 192 0.37 -0.24 2.88
C SER A 192 1.13 -1.35 3.59
N LEU A 193 2.47 -1.30 3.62
CA LEU A 193 3.29 -2.27 4.35
C LEU A 193 3.04 -2.23 5.86
N TRP A 194 2.82 -1.05 6.43
CA TRP A 194 2.48 -0.90 7.85
C TRP A 194 1.14 -1.56 8.17
N MET A 195 0.07 -1.26 7.41
CA MET A 195 -1.27 -1.84 7.60
C MET A 195 -1.24 -3.38 7.58
N GLU A 196 -0.46 -3.97 6.68
CA GLU A 196 -0.28 -5.42 6.59
C GLU A 196 0.50 -6.00 7.79
N ALA A 197 1.51 -5.26 8.26
CA ALA A 197 2.40 -5.68 9.36
C ALA A 197 1.90 -5.29 10.77
N MET A 198 0.73 -4.68 10.89
CA MET A 198 0.19 -4.23 12.18
C MET A 198 -0.10 -5.41 13.11
N GLU A 199 0.43 -5.34 14.32
CA GLU A 199 0.19 -6.31 15.39
C GLU A 199 -0.36 -5.54 16.60
N ALA A 200 -1.52 -5.94 17.11
CA ALA A 200 -2.17 -5.26 18.22
C ALA A 200 -1.24 -5.15 19.44
N GLY A 201 -1.08 -3.93 19.96
CA GLY A 201 -0.23 -3.67 21.13
C GLY A 201 1.25 -3.47 20.83
N LYS A 202 1.68 -3.51 19.56
CA LYS A 202 3.05 -3.14 19.16
C LYS A 202 3.00 -1.93 18.21
N PRO A 203 3.90 -0.94 18.39
CA PRO A 203 3.91 0.29 17.58
C PRO A 203 4.19 0.01 16.10
#